data_AF-A0A653IZF0-F1
#
_entry.id   AF-A0A653IZF0-F1
#
_cell.length_a   1.000
_cell.length_b   1.000
_cell.length_c   1.000
_cell.angle_alpha   90.00
_cell.angle_beta   90.00
_cell.angle_gamma   90.00
#
_symmetry.space_group_name_H-M   'P 1'
#
loop_
_entity.id
_entity.type
_entity.pdbx_description
1 polymer ?
#
loop_
_entity_poly.entity_id
_entity_poly.type
_entity_poly.pdbx_seq_one_letter_code
_entity_poly.pdbx_strand_id
1 'polypeptide(L)'
;MFRICSSNTAYRSRVPDLGAVIQCEQRWNTPGINQVQSAFKSSGNDSERAMPIRSENRWFYPIDWPQLSNAIRFGRARSRCERCKRPHMRKVLHLGDGRWWDALAHRWRNDHGRVIKVGGALLQEVRSTYVVLACAHLNHNPTDNDPANLAALCQRCHMRHDAKEHRWQRWWNAFRHRGVRDLFCDPQTLRLEYLERCQA
;
A
#
# COMPACT_ATOMS: atom_id res chain seq x y z
N MET A 1 28.25 -13.84 30.07
CA MET A 1 27.00 -13.97 30.84
C MET A 1 26.29 -12.61 30.82
N PHE A 2 25.56 -12.29 29.75
CA PHE A 2 24.86 -10.99 29.62
C PHE A 2 23.38 -11.20 29.91
N ARG A 3 22.89 -10.58 31.00
CA ARG A 3 21.48 -10.60 31.39
C ARG A 3 20.70 -9.62 30.52
N ILE A 4 19.65 -10.14 29.91
CA ILE A 4 18.53 -9.43 29.30
C ILE A 4 17.79 -8.69 30.42
N CYS A 5 17.51 -7.39 30.25
CA CYS A 5 16.51 -6.70 31.06
C CYS A 5 15.55 -5.97 30.13
N SER A 6 14.33 -6.50 30.09
CA SER A 6 13.14 -5.93 29.49
C SER A 6 12.72 -4.67 30.23
N SER A 7 12.47 -3.58 29.50
CA SER A 7 11.72 -2.43 30.03
C SER A 7 10.79 -1.88 28.95
N ASN A 8 9.82 -2.72 28.61
CA ASN A 8 8.60 -2.33 27.91
C ASN A 8 7.60 -1.86 28.99
N THR A 9 7.67 -0.61 29.44
CA THR A 9 6.63 -0.05 30.34
C THR A 9 6.53 1.48 30.23
N ALA A 10 5.29 1.93 30.00
CA ALA A 10 4.72 3.26 30.28
C ALA A 10 5.11 4.45 29.39
N TYR A 11 4.44 4.56 28.24
CA TYR A 11 3.90 5.86 27.81
C TYR A 11 2.38 5.79 27.75
N ARG A 12 1.76 5.82 28.93
CA ARG A 12 0.31 6.01 29.10
C ARG A 12 0.02 7.50 28.91
N SER A 13 -0.02 7.97 27.67
CA SER A 13 -0.49 9.33 27.37
C SER A 13 -2.01 9.36 27.46
N ARG A 14 -2.49 10.17 28.41
CA ARG A 14 -3.88 10.64 28.52
C ARG A 14 -4.43 11.03 27.15
N VAL A 15 -5.66 10.60 26.88
CA VAL A 15 -6.43 10.91 25.68
C VAL A 15 -6.44 12.43 25.47
N PRO A 16 -5.91 12.96 24.36
CA PRO A 16 -6.10 14.36 24.02
C PRO A 16 -7.56 14.57 23.65
N ASP A 17 -8.16 15.63 24.21
CA ASP A 17 -9.43 16.18 23.78
C ASP A 17 -9.48 16.30 22.23
N LEU A 18 -10.65 16.11 21.63
CA LEU A 18 -10.89 16.18 20.18
C LEU A 18 -10.36 17.49 19.57
N GLY A 19 -10.28 18.57 20.34
CA GLY A 19 -9.65 19.83 19.94
C GLY A 19 -8.12 19.77 19.79
N ALA A 20 -7.42 18.96 20.59
CA ALA A 20 -5.96 18.89 20.60
C ALA A 20 -5.37 18.07 19.44
N VAL A 21 -6.09 17.07 18.93
CA VAL A 21 -5.67 16.29 17.75
C VAL A 21 -5.77 17.13 16.46
N ILE A 22 -6.71 18.09 16.42
CA ILE A 22 -6.92 19.01 15.29
C ILE A 22 -5.88 20.15 15.30
N GLN A 23 -5.47 20.67 16.45
CA GLN A 23 -4.49 21.77 16.53
C GLN A 23 -3.04 21.36 16.23
N CYS A 24 -2.66 20.09 16.42
CA CYS A 24 -1.31 19.63 16.09
C CYS A 24 -1.01 19.70 14.58
N GLU A 25 -2.05 19.74 13.73
CA GLU A 25 -1.93 19.81 12.27
C GLU A 25 -1.45 21.17 11.75
N GLN A 26 -1.67 22.27 12.50
CA GLN A 26 -1.28 23.62 12.08
C GLN A 26 0.25 23.84 12.07
N ARG A 27 1.02 23.01 12.78
CA ARG A 27 2.49 23.12 12.82
C ARG A 27 3.21 22.35 11.70
N TRP A 28 2.53 21.37 11.07
CA TRP A 28 3.10 20.54 9.99
C TRP A 28 2.63 20.95 8.60
N ASN A 29 1.72 21.92 8.51
CA ASN A 29 1.04 22.31 7.27
C ASN A 29 1.22 23.81 6.95
N THR A 30 2.37 24.39 7.30
CA THR A 30 2.72 25.73 6.81
C THR A 30 2.92 25.68 5.29
N PRO A 31 2.24 26.52 4.50
CA PRO A 31 2.37 26.52 3.05
C PRO A 31 3.64 27.27 2.64
N GLY A 32 4.75 26.56 2.50
CA GLY A 32 5.95 27.01 1.80
C GLY A 32 6.04 26.33 0.42
N ILE A 33 5.06 26.55 -0.46
CA ILE A 33 4.98 25.87 -1.77
C ILE A 33 5.86 26.52 -2.86
N ASN A 34 6.58 27.62 -2.61
CA ASN A 34 7.35 28.30 -3.65
C ASN A 34 8.81 28.57 -3.29
N GLN A 35 9.64 27.54 -3.04
CA GLN A 35 11.10 27.61 -3.26
C GLN A 35 11.81 26.26 -3.07
N VAL A 36 11.56 25.27 -3.93
CA VAL A 36 12.52 24.18 -4.19
C VAL A 36 12.49 23.79 -5.67
N GLN A 37 12.55 24.79 -6.55
CA GLN A 37 12.86 24.61 -7.97
C GLN A 37 14.26 25.15 -8.26
N SER A 38 15.30 24.58 -7.64
CA SER A 38 16.69 24.74 -8.12
C SER A 38 17.66 24.01 -7.18
N ALA A 39 17.83 22.71 -7.37
CA ALA A 39 19.10 21.98 -7.14
C ALA A 39 18.86 20.46 -7.18
N PHE A 40 18.43 19.93 -8.32
CA PHE A 40 18.75 18.55 -8.65
C PHE A 40 19.54 18.60 -9.95
N LYS A 41 20.86 18.80 -9.78
CA LYS A 41 21.83 18.71 -10.86
C LYS A 41 21.72 17.32 -11.45
N SER A 42 21.55 17.29 -12.77
CA SER A 42 21.67 16.14 -13.63
C SER A 42 23.00 15.41 -13.39
N SER A 43 22.93 14.21 -12.85
CA SER A 43 24.03 13.25 -12.92
C SER A 43 23.52 11.83 -12.85
N GLY A 44 23.55 11.14 -14.00
CA GLY A 44 23.69 9.68 -14.07
C GLY A 44 22.40 8.86 -14.05
N ASN A 45 22.04 8.33 -15.22
CA ASN A 45 21.25 7.11 -15.47
C ASN A 45 20.58 6.43 -14.25
N ASP A 46 19.41 6.94 -13.85
CA ASP A 46 18.55 6.35 -12.81
C ASP A 46 17.70 5.17 -13.31
N SER A 47 17.80 4.82 -14.59
CA SER A 47 17.00 3.74 -15.22
C SER A 47 17.46 2.33 -14.86
N GLU A 48 18.59 2.17 -14.16
CA GLU A 48 19.20 0.88 -13.87
C GLU A 48 19.23 0.51 -12.37
N ARG A 49 18.94 1.46 -11.47
CA ARG A 49 18.75 1.19 -10.04
C ARG A 49 17.27 1.21 -9.68
N ALA A 50 16.84 0.15 -8.99
CA ALA A 50 15.63 0.10 -8.17
C ALA A 50 14.27 -0.05 -8.88
N MET A 51 14.11 -1.17 -9.60
CA MET A 51 12.82 -1.86 -9.55
C MET A 51 12.99 -3.06 -8.60
N PRO A 52 12.31 -3.10 -7.44
CA PRO A 52 12.30 -4.28 -6.55
C PRO A 52 11.44 -5.39 -7.16
N ILE A 53 11.69 -5.68 -8.44
CA ILE A 53 11.08 -6.75 -9.23
C ILE A 53 12.16 -7.81 -9.36
N ARG A 54 11.81 -9.07 -9.11
CA ARG A 54 12.74 -10.18 -9.30
C ARG A 54 13.23 -10.17 -10.75
N SER A 55 14.52 -10.46 -10.97
CA SER A 55 15.13 -10.37 -12.30
C SER A 55 14.38 -11.19 -13.35
N GLU A 56 13.82 -12.34 -12.96
CA GLU A 56 13.04 -13.22 -13.84
C GLU A 56 11.75 -12.57 -14.34
N ASN A 57 11.19 -11.63 -13.58
CA ASN A 57 9.91 -10.98 -13.90
C ASN A 57 10.08 -9.66 -14.67
N ARG A 58 11.32 -9.18 -14.85
CA ARG A 58 11.58 -7.86 -15.47
C ARG A 58 11.00 -7.76 -16.88
N TRP A 59 11.02 -8.86 -17.63
CA TRP A 59 10.58 -8.93 -19.02
C TRP A 59 9.05 -8.84 -19.21
N PHE A 60 8.26 -9.05 -18.16
CA PHE A 60 6.80 -8.90 -18.23
C PHE A 60 6.34 -7.44 -18.22
N TYR A 61 7.23 -6.53 -17.82
CA TYR A 61 6.97 -5.10 -17.77
C TYR A 61 7.51 -4.45 -19.03
N PRO A 62 6.71 -3.61 -19.70
CA PRO A 62 7.18 -2.92 -20.89
C PRO A 62 8.25 -1.88 -20.50
N ILE A 63 9.08 -1.48 -21.47
CA ILE A 63 10.20 -0.54 -21.24
C ILE A 63 9.70 0.80 -20.66
N ASP A 64 8.49 1.20 -21.04
CA ASP A 64 7.81 2.42 -20.59
C ASP A 64 6.98 2.25 -19.31
N TRP A 65 7.19 1.16 -18.55
CA TRP A 65 6.49 0.93 -17.29
C TRP A 65 6.53 2.12 -16.30
N PRO A 66 7.65 2.85 -16.11
CA PRO A 66 7.66 4.04 -15.26
C PRO A 66 6.65 5.10 -15.70
N GLN A 67 6.52 5.33 -17.00
CA GLN A 67 5.60 6.29 -17.60
C GLN A 67 4.16 5.82 -17.43
N LEU A 68 3.88 4.56 -17.77
CA LEU A 68 2.55 3.95 -17.60
C LEU A 68 2.09 4.01 -16.14
N SER A 69 2.94 3.57 -15.20
CA SER A 69 2.67 3.61 -13.77
C SER A 69 2.43 5.03 -13.26
N ASN A 70 3.17 6.03 -13.76
CA ASN A 70 2.95 7.43 -13.41
C ASN A 70 1.63 7.96 -13.97
N ALA A 71 1.28 7.62 -15.22
CA ALA A 71 0.01 8.00 -15.84
C ALA A 71 -1.18 7.46 -15.04
N ILE A 72 -1.11 6.23 -14.54
CA ILE A 72 -2.14 5.65 -13.67
C ILE A 72 -2.17 6.32 -12.29
N ARG A 73 -1.03 6.37 -11.58
CA ARG A 73 -0.98 6.84 -10.18
C ARG A 73 -1.21 8.34 -10.00
N PHE A 74 -0.66 9.14 -10.90
CA PHE A 74 -0.62 10.60 -10.75
C PHE A 74 -1.52 11.32 -11.76
N GLY A 75 -1.67 10.77 -12.95
CA GLY A 75 -2.62 11.26 -13.95
C GLY A 75 -4.06 10.86 -13.60
N ARG A 76 -4.44 9.61 -13.90
CA ARG A 76 -5.81 9.11 -13.75
C ARG A 76 -6.30 9.18 -12.31
N ALA A 77 -5.51 8.63 -11.39
CA ALA A 77 -5.88 8.56 -9.98
C ALA A 77 -5.66 9.87 -9.20
N ARG A 78 -5.09 10.90 -9.85
CA ARG A 78 -4.82 12.23 -9.26
C ARG A 78 -4.10 12.15 -7.91
N SER A 79 -3.09 11.29 -7.83
CA SER A 79 -2.29 11.06 -6.61
C SER A 79 -3.11 10.58 -5.41
N ARG A 80 -4.20 9.84 -5.64
CA ARG A 80 -5.04 9.25 -4.59
C ARG A 80 -5.27 7.77 -4.88
N CYS A 81 -5.37 6.95 -3.84
CA CYS A 81 -5.75 5.56 -3.99
C CYS A 81 -7.14 5.46 -4.63
N GLU A 82 -7.29 4.70 -5.71
CA GLU A 82 -8.56 4.58 -6.43
C GLU A 82 -9.65 3.91 -5.58
N ARG A 83 -9.24 3.04 -4.65
CA ARG A 83 -10.12 2.32 -3.72
C ARG A 83 -10.49 3.14 -2.47
N CYS A 84 -9.51 3.58 -1.68
CA CYS A 84 -9.79 4.21 -0.37
C CYS A 84 -9.65 5.73 -0.34
N LYS A 85 -9.22 6.36 -1.45
CA LYS A 85 -9.00 7.81 -1.62
C LYS A 85 -7.88 8.43 -0.78
N ARG A 86 -7.09 7.64 -0.05
CA ARG A 86 -5.91 8.13 0.68
C ARG A 86 -4.92 8.82 -0.27
N PRO A 87 -4.44 10.03 0.04
CA PRO A 87 -3.51 10.77 -0.80
C PRO A 87 -2.09 10.20 -0.75
N HIS A 88 -1.37 10.27 -1.86
CA HIS A 88 0.04 9.88 -1.99
C HIS A 88 0.97 10.82 -1.21
N MET A 89 2.05 10.27 -0.63
CA MET A 89 3.09 10.99 0.11
C MET A 89 2.57 11.84 1.29
N ARG A 90 1.48 11.40 1.90
CA ARG A 90 0.89 12.07 3.07
C ARG A 90 0.80 11.12 4.25
N LYS A 91 1.02 11.65 5.44
CA LYS A 91 0.76 10.93 6.70
C LYS A 91 -0.73 11.03 6.99
N VAL A 92 -1.40 9.89 7.15
CA VAL A 92 -2.84 9.81 7.45
C VAL A 92 -3.08 9.16 8.80
N LEU A 93 -4.06 9.67 9.53
CA LEU A 93 -4.54 9.07 10.78
C LEU A 93 -5.57 7.98 10.46
N HIS A 94 -5.52 6.85 11.18
CA HIS A 94 -6.44 5.74 10.97
C HIS A 94 -6.64 4.88 12.23
N LEU A 95 -7.75 4.15 12.27
CA LEU A 95 -8.14 3.28 13.39
C LEU A 95 -7.60 1.85 13.28
N GLY A 96 -6.83 1.55 12.22
CA GLY A 96 -6.20 0.23 12.01
C GLY A 96 -7.08 -0.79 11.27
N ASP A 97 -8.40 -0.66 11.37
CA ASP A 97 -9.40 -1.46 10.63
C ASP A 97 -9.55 -1.02 9.16
N GLY A 98 -9.06 0.17 8.80
CA GLY A 98 -9.09 0.72 7.45
C GLY A 98 -9.74 2.10 7.39
N ARG A 99 -10.54 2.44 8.40
CA ARG A 99 -11.11 3.78 8.56
C ARG A 99 -10.01 4.79 8.79
N TRP A 100 -10.10 5.93 8.11
CA TRP A 100 -9.07 6.96 8.13
C TRP A 100 -9.66 8.36 8.08
N TRP A 101 -8.93 9.32 8.64
CA TRP A 101 -9.32 10.72 8.69
C TRP A 101 -8.89 11.45 7.42
N ASP A 102 -9.85 11.99 6.68
CA ASP A 102 -9.60 12.87 5.55
C ASP A 102 -9.48 14.31 6.07
N ALA A 103 -8.24 14.77 6.25
CA ALA A 103 -7.91 16.10 6.76
C ALA A 103 -8.47 17.23 5.89
N LEU A 104 -8.50 17.04 4.56
CA LEU A 104 -9.02 18.06 3.65
C LEU A 104 -10.54 18.20 3.71
N ALA A 105 -11.24 17.09 3.91
CA ALA A 105 -12.70 17.07 3.98
C ALA A 105 -13.23 17.18 5.42
N HIS A 106 -12.35 17.18 6.43
CA HIS A 106 -12.65 17.10 7.85
C HIS A 106 -13.65 15.98 8.19
N ARG A 107 -13.46 14.79 7.59
CA ARG A 107 -14.41 13.66 7.70
C ARG A 107 -13.70 12.32 7.80
N TRP A 108 -14.31 11.38 8.50
CA TRP A 108 -13.89 9.99 8.47
C TRP A 108 -14.33 9.30 7.18
N ARG A 109 -13.46 8.45 6.64
CA ARG A 109 -13.76 7.56 5.51
C ARG A 109 -13.54 6.11 5.89
N ASN A 110 -14.28 5.21 5.26
CA ASN A 110 -14.03 3.78 5.36
C ASN A 110 -12.89 3.32 4.43
N ASP A 111 -12.65 2.02 4.42
CA ASP A 111 -11.64 1.35 3.57
C ASP A 111 -11.96 1.39 2.06
N HIS A 112 -13.18 1.77 1.68
CA HIS A 112 -13.64 2.01 0.31
C HIS A 112 -13.77 3.50 -0.03
N GLY A 113 -13.27 4.40 0.84
CA GLY A 113 -13.28 5.84 0.62
C GLY A 113 -14.65 6.51 0.79
N ARG A 114 -15.69 5.78 1.21
CA ARG A 114 -17.01 6.35 1.54
C ARG A 114 -16.94 7.10 2.86
N VAL A 115 -17.61 8.23 2.94
CA VAL A 115 -17.69 9.04 4.17
C VAL A 115 -18.53 8.30 5.21
N ILE A 116 -18.06 8.30 6.46
CA ILE A 116 -18.72 7.65 7.59
C ILE A 116 -18.72 8.56 8.81
N LYS A 117 -19.63 8.30 9.74
CA LYS A 117 -19.57 8.85 11.11
C LYS A 117 -18.88 7.82 12.01
N VAL A 118 -17.97 8.28 12.87
CA VAL A 118 -17.29 7.44 13.85
C VAL A 118 -17.74 7.89 15.24
N GLY A 119 -18.25 6.96 16.05
CA GLY A 119 -18.67 7.26 17.43
C GLY A 119 -17.47 7.50 18.36
N GLY A 120 -17.66 8.30 19.41
CA GLY A 120 -16.59 8.79 20.30
C GLY A 120 -15.75 7.70 20.99
N ALA A 121 -16.32 6.53 21.26
CA ALA A 121 -15.63 5.43 21.92
C ALA A 121 -14.53 4.74 21.06
N LEU A 122 -14.51 4.98 19.74
CA LEU A 122 -13.63 4.31 18.78
C LEU A 122 -12.25 4.98 18.60
N LEU A 123 -12.01 6.12 19.25
CA LEU A 123 -10.77 6.91 19.09
C LEU A 123 -9.67 6.52 20.07
N GLN A 124 -9.84 5.44 20.83
CA GLN A 124 -8.90 5.03 21.88
C GLN A 124 -7.51 4.64 21.33
N GLU A 125 -7.42 4.23 20.05
CA GLU A 125 -6.14 3.94 19.38
C GLU A 125 -6.09 4.55 17.97
N VAL A 126 -5.68 5.80 17.87
CA VAL A 126 -5.36 6.44 16.59
C VAL A 126 -3.91 6.12 16.21
N ARG A 127 -3.72 5.52 15.03
CA ARG A 127 -2.41 5.25 14.45
C ARG A 127 -2.16 6.16 13.26
N SER A 128 -0.91 6.35 12.87
CA SER A 128 -0.54 7.09 11.67
C SER A 128 0.29 6.25 10.71
N THR A 129 0.05 6.41 9.41
CA THR A 129 0.82 5.74 8.36
C THR A 129 1.18 6.74 7.27
N TYR A 130 2.42 6.67 6.77
CA TYR A 130 2.83 7.41 5.57
C TYR A 130 2.39 6.65 4.31
N VAL A 131 1.56 7.28 3.49
CA VAL A 131 0.91 6.61 2.37
C VAL A 131 1.77 6.67 1.10
N VAL A 132 2.12 5.50 0.58
CA VAL A 132 2.71 5.35 -0.76
C VAL A 132 1.72 4.64 -1.67
N LEU A 133 1.63 5.08 -2.92
CA LEU A 133 0.81 4.47 -3.96
C LEU A 133 1.68 3.63 -4.88
N ALA A 134 1.20 2.43 -5.19
CA ALA A 134 1.76 1.52 -6.17
C ALA A 134 0.73 1.32 -7.31
N CYS A 135 1.23 0.96 -8.49
CA CYS A 135 0.41 0.50 -9.59
C CYS A 135 0.26 -1.02 -9.47
N ALA A 136 -0.96 -1.52 -9.55
CA ALA A 136 -1.30 -2.92 -9.32
C ALA A 136 -2.13 -3.46 -10.48
N HIS A 137 -1.84 -4.69 -10.91
CA HIS A 137 -2.63 -5.45 -11.87
C HIS A 137 -3.88 -6.03 -11.18
N LEU A 138 -5.07 -5.72 -11.69
CA LEU A 138 -6.34 -6.15 -11.11
C LEU A 138 -6.55 -7.66 -11.26
N ASN A 139 -6.09 -8.26 -12.36
CA ASN A 139 -6.12 -9.70 -12.59
C ASN A 139 -4.92 -10.47 -12.00
N HIS A 140 -4.00 -9.81 -11.29
CA HIS A 140 -2.74 -10.39 -10.77
C HIS A 140 -1.81 -10.99 -11.86
N ASN A 141 -2.04 -10.70 -13.14
CA ASN A 141 -1.19 -11.10 -14.24
C ASN A 141 -0.24 -9.95 -14.62
N PRO A 142 1.07 -10.05 -14.40
CA PRO A 142 2.01 -8.98 -14.71
C PRO A 142 2.19 -8.72 -16.21
N THR A 143 1.73 -9.62 -17.09
CA THR A 143 1.84 -9.44 -18.55
C THR A 143 0.73 -8.58 -19.15
N ASP A 144 -0.39 -8.44 -18.44
CA ASP A 144 -1.54 -7.67 -18.89
C ASP A 144 -1.43 -6.21 -18.45
N ASN A 145 -0.72 -5.43 -19.25
CA ASN A 145 -0.43 -4.02 -18.96
C ASN A 145 -1.48 -3.06 -19.52
N ASP A 146 -2.69 -3.54 -19.84
CA ASP A 146 -3.79 -2.66 -20.26
C ASP A 146 -4.10 -1.64 -19.15
N PRO A 147 -4.16 -0.32 -19.45
CA PRO A 147 -4.53 0.70 -18.48
C PRO A 147 -5.81 0.39 -17.69
N ALA A 148 -6.80 -0.28 -18.28
CA ALA A 148 -8.03 -0.69 -17.63
C ALA A 148 -7.82 -1.81 -16.60
N ASN A 149 -6.82 -2.66 -16.79
CA ASN A 149 -6.43 -3.70 -15.83
C ASN A 149 -5.52 -3.16 -14.72
N LEU A 150 -4.95 -1.96 -14.87
CA LEU A 150 -4.10 -1.34 -13.85
C LEU A 150 -4.91 -0.50 -12.87
N ALA A 151 -4.47 -0.44 -11.61
CA ALA A 151 -5.06 0.40 -10.58
C ALA A 151 -4.01 1.06 -9.68
N ALA A 152 -4.27 2.30 -9.26
CA ALA A 152 -3.44 3.00 -8.28
C ALA A 152 -3.92 2.69 -6.85
N LEU A 153 -3.18 1.84 -6.14
CA LEU A 153 -3.54 1.37 -4.79
C LEU A 153 -2.52 1.85 -3.74
N CYS A 154 -3.00 2.23 -2.56
CA CYS A 154 -2.11 2.44 -1.42
C CYS A 154 -1.62 1.11 -0.85
N GLN A 155 -0.50 1.14 -0.11
CA GLN A 155 0.10 -0.04 0.55
C GLN A 155 -0.93 -0.99 1.18
N ARG A 156 -1.88 -0.46 1.97
CA ARG A 156 -2.93 -1.28 2.60
C ARG A 156 -3.87 -1.94 1.58
N CYS A 157 -4.41 -1.15 0.65
CA CYS A 157 -5.35 -1.67 -0.35
C CYS A 157 -4.67 -2.66 -1.28
N HIS A 158 -3.41 -2.42 -1.61
CA HIS A 158 -2.57 -3.30 -2.41
C HIS A 158 -2.34 -4.64 -1.70
N MET A 159 -1.87 -4.63 -0.45
CA MET A 159 -1.66 -5.85 0.34
C MET A 159 -2.94 -6.69 0.53
N ARG A 160 -4.12 -6.04 0.59
CA ARG A 160 -5.42 -6.72 0.65
C ARG A 160 -5.81 -7.35 -0.70
N HIS A 161 -5.56 -6.63 -1.80
CA HIS A 161 -5.78 -7.13 -3.16
C HIS A 161 -4.95 -8.41 -3.37
N ASP A 162 -3.66 -8.35 -3.08
CA ASP A 162 -2.72 -9.45 -3.32
C ASP A 162 -2.76 -10.55 -2.25
N ALA A 163 -3.60 -10.42 -1.22
CA ALA A 163 -3.54 -11.31 -0.05
C ALA A 163 -3.71 -12.80 -0.42
N LYS A 164 -4.63 -13.10 -1.34
CA LYS A 164 -4.89 -14.48 -1.81
C LYS A 164 -3.73 -15.00 -2.63
N GLU A 165 -3.26 -14.20 -3.58
CA GLU A 165 -2.13 -14.52 -4.44
C GLU A 165 -0.84 -14.73 -3.63
N HIS A 166 -0.57 -13.89 -2.63
CA HIS A 166 0.56 -14.07 -1.71
C HIS A 166 0.43 -15.33 -0.85
N ARG A 167 -0.79 -15.75 -0.46
CA ARG A 167 -0.97 -17.05 0.22
C ARG A 167 -0.64 -18.21 -0.71
N TRP A 168 -1.17 -18.19 -1.93
CA TRP A 168 -0.85 -19.17 -2.97
C TRP A 168 0.65 -19.26 -3.23
N GLN A 169 1.32 -18.14 -3.50
CA GLN A 169 2.75 -18.12 -3.80
C GLN A 169 3.61 -18.62 -2.62
N ARG A 170 3.24 -18.29 -1.38
CA ARG A 170 3.93 -18.82 -0.19
C ARG A 170 3.78 -20.33 -0.08
N TRP A 171 2.57 -20.84 -0.29
CA TRP A 171 2.29 -22.28 -0.31
C TRP A 171 3.08 -22.96 -1.44
N TRP A 172 2.95 -22.48 -2.68
CA TRP A 172 3.61 -23.04 -3.86
C TRP A 172 5.14 -23.07 -3.71
N ASN A 173 5.74 -21.97 -3.24
CA ASN A 173 7.19 -21.94 -3.02
C ASN A 173 7.65 -22.93 -1.95
N ALA A 174 6.84 -23.21 -0.92
CA ALA A 174 7.16 -24.22 0.07
C ALA A 174 6.84 -25.65 -0.42
N PHE A 175 5.90 -25.81 -1.34
CA PHE A 175 5.45 -27.08 -1.89
C PHE A 175 6.40 -27.59 -2.99
N ARG A 176 6.73 -26.73 -3.98
CA ARG A 176 7.52 -27.10 -5.17
C ARG A 176 8.91 -27.70 -4.88
N HIS A 177 9.49 -27.39 -3.73
CA HIS A 177 10.79 -27.93 -3.30
C HIS A 177 10.69 -29.32 -2.66
N ARG A 178 9.48 -29.78 -2.32
CA ARG A 178 9.22 -31.07 -1.65
C ARG A 178 8.66 -32.15 -2.60
N GLY A 179 8.31 -31.78 -3.83
CA GLY A 179 7.63 -32.65 -4.79
C GLY A 179 8.57 -33.32 -5.80
N VAL A 180 9.12 -34.49 -5.47
CA VAL A 180 9.60 -35.47 -6.49
C VAL A 180 8.42 -36.24 -7.11
N ARG A 181 7.24 -36.22 -6.47
CA ARG A 181 6.03 -36.96 -6.91
C ARG A 181 5.11 -36.19 -7.86
N ASP A 182 5.43 -34.93 -8.18
CA ASP A 182 4.52 -33.98 -8.86
C ASP A 182 4.90 -33.70 -10.33
N LEU A 183 5.66 -34.60 -10.98
CA LEU A 183 6.06 -34.45 -12.39
C LEU A 183 4.88 -34.20 -13.36
N PHE A 184 3.64 -34.46 -12.92
CA PHE A 184 2.41 -34.36 -13.72
C PHE A 184 1.41 -33.29 -13.25
N CYS A 185 1.70 -32.52 -12.20
CA CYS A 185 0.78 -31.49 -11.73
C CYS A 185 1.08 -30.15 -12.40
N ASP A 186 0.17 -29.68 -13.26
CA ASP A 186 0.24 -28.35 -13.84
C ASP A 186 0.08 -27.27 -12.74
N PRO A 187 1.05 -26.35 -12.59
CA PRO A 187 1.00 -25.28 -11.59
C PRO A 187 -0.21 -24.34 -11.75
N GLN A 188 -0.71 -24.13 -12.96
CA GLN A 188 -1.85 -23.22 -13.19
C GLN A 188 -3.15 -23.86 -12.71
N THR A 189 -3.36 -25.14 -12.98
CA THR A 189 -4.50 -25.92 -12.50
C THR A 189 -4.54 -25.93 -10.97
N LEU A 190 -3.43 -26.27 -10.31
CA LEU A 190 -3.35 -26.23 -8.84
C LEU A 190 -3.59 -24.83 -8.25
N ARG A 191 -3.16 -23.77 -8.95
CA ARG A 191 -3.41 -22.39 -8.53
C ARG A 191 -4.89 -22.07 -8.51
N LEU A 192 -5.60 -22.40 -9.59
CA LEU A 192 -7.04 -22.15 -9.70
C LEU A 192 -7.80 -22.89 -8.60
N GLU A 193 -7.52 -24.19 -8.44
CA GLU A 193 -8.12 -25.02 -7.38
C GLU A 193 -7.87 -24.45 -5.98
N TYR A 194 -6.64 -24.01 -5.68
CA TYR A 194 -6.31 -23.41 -4.39
C TYR A 194 -7.05 -22.08 -4.16
N LEU A 195 -7.11 -21.23 -5.18
CA LEU A 195 -7.78 -19.94 -5.10
C LEU A 195 -9.29 -20.08 -4.95
N GLU A 196 -9.91 -21.09 -5.56
CA GLU A 196 -11.32 -21.46 -5.38
C GLU A 196 -11.58 -21.98 -3.96
N ARG A 197 -10.76 -22.90 -3.45
CA ARG A 197 -10.87 -23.41 -2.07
C ARG A 197 -10.71 -22.32 -1.00
N CYS A 198 -9.97 -21.25 -1.32
CA CYS A 198 -9.81 -20.08 -0.45
C CYS A 198 -10.96 -19.06 -0.57
N GLN A 199 -11.91 -19.26 -1.49
CA GLN A 199 -13.10 -18.44 -1.67
C GLN A 199 -14.33 -18.98 -0.91
N ALA A 200 -14.40 -20.30 -0.73
CA ALA A 200 -15.33 -20.98 0.17
C ALA A 200 -14.96 -20.77 1.65
#